data_AF-A0A0M9GVN7-F1
#
_entry.id   AF-A0A0M9GVN7-F1
#
_cell.length_a   1.000
_cell.length_b   1.000
_cell.length_c   1.000
_cell.angle_alpha   90.00
_cell.angle_beta   90.00
_cell.angle_gamma   90.00
#
_symmetry.space_group_name_H-M   'P 1'
#
loop_
_entity.id
_entity.type
_entity.pdbx_description
1 polymer ?
#
loop_
_entity_poly.entity_id
_entity_poly.type
_entity_poly.pdbx_seq_one_letter_code
_entity_poly.pdbx_strand_id
1 'polypeptide(L)'
;MNYSWNINRSQIGTAWFGTHIVLIRCNYRTNEVLAVFKSDHAPFEPSANSCAETLSRYISIGYTLLGAYALGDKEVQYVLQFR
;
A
#
# COMPACT_ATOMS: atom_id res chain seq x y z
N MET A 1 41.19 -12.63 9.40
CA MET A 1 39.89 -13.14 9.89
C MET A 1 39.08 -11.95 10.38
N ASN A 2 37.78 -11.94 10.06
CA ASN A 2 36.73 -11.25 10.80
C ASN A 2 36.66 -9.70 10.62
N TYR A 3 35.53 -9.05 10.38
CA TYR A 3 34.10 -9.43 10.49
C TYR A 3 33.27 -8.51 9.57
N SER A 4 32.48 -9.07 8.66
CA SER A 4 31.45 -8.34 7.93
C SER A 4 30.18 -8.31 8.80
N TRP A 5 29.89 -7.17 9.42
CA TRP A 5 28.62 -6.96 10.11
C TRP A 5 27.59 -6.49 9.10
N ASN A 6 27.00 -7.45 8.38
CA ASN A 6 25.81 -7.24 7.57
C ASN A 6 24.62 -7.11 8.53
N ILE A 7 24.47 -5.92 9.14
CA ILE A 7 23.32 -5.62 9.98
C ILE A 7 22.14 -5.38 9.03
N ASN A 8 21.36 -6.42 8.76
CA ASN A 8 20.00 -6.28 8.26
C ASN A 8 19.16 -5.62 9.38
N ARG A 9 19.25 -4.30 9.49
CA ARG A 9 18.35 -3.52 10.32
C ARG A 9 17.01 -3.54 9.60
N SER A 10 16.13 -4.46 10.03
CA SER A 10 14.70 -4.19 9.95
C SER A 10 14.50 -2.76 10.45
N GLN A 11 14.05 -1.87 9.57
CA GLN A 11 13.78 -0.46 9.88
C GLN A 11 12.56 -0.35 10.81
N ILE A 12 12.66 -0.91 12.01
CA ILE A 12 11.71 -0.69 13.08
C ILE A 12 12.11 0.64 13.72
N GLY A 13 11.31 1.69 13.50
CA GLY A 13 11.51 3.00 14.11
C GLY A 13 12.12 4.10 13.23
N THR A 14 12.14 3.95 11.90
CA THR A 14 12.42 5.10 11.02
C THR A 14 11.11 5.85 10.77
N ALA A 15 11.03 7.13 11.16
CA ALA A 15 9.87 7.95 10.84
C ALA A 15 9.75 8.09 9.32
N TRP A 16 8.56 7.82 8.79
CA TRP A 16 8.25 7.98 7.37
C TRP A 16 8.21 9.47 7.06
N PHE A 17 9.17 9.96 6.29
CA PHE A 17 9.21 11.36 5.88
C PHE A 17 8.90 11.48 4.39
N GLY A 18 7.92 12.32 4.07
CA GLY A 18 7.55 12.65 2.70
C GLY A 18 6.16 12.17 2.31
N THR A 19 5.80 12.43 1.04
CA THR A 19 4.53 11.96 0.48
C THR A 19 4.70 10.56 -0.08
N HIS A 20 3.93 9.61 0.44
CA HIS A 20 3.91 8.24 -0.04
C HIS A 20 2.63 7.95 -0.81
N ILE A 21 2.76 7.28 -1.94
CA ILE A 21 1.65 6.90 -2.79
C ILE A 21 1.50 5.38 -2.80
N VAL A 22 0.25 4.93 -2.67
CA VAL A 22 -0.17 3.54 -2.85
C VAL A 22 -1.27 3.50 -3.90
N LEU A 23 -1.16 2.56 -4.84
CA LEU A 23 -2.16 2.26 -5.85
C LEU A 23 -2.72 0.88 -5.59
N ILE A 24 -4.02 0.78 -5.36
CA ILE A 24 -4.70 -0.49 -5.14
C ILE A 24 -5.60 -0.76 -6.34
N ARG A 25 -5.34 -1.85 -7.05
CA ARG A 25 -6.20 -2.34 -8.12
C ARG A 25 -7.10 -3.43 -7.59
N CYS A 26 -8.39 -3.29 -7.87
CA CYS A 26 -9.39 -4.22 -7.42
C CYS A 26 -10.36 -4.57 -8.53
N ASN A 27 -10.94 -5.77 -8.43
CA ASN A 27 -12.11 -6.14 -9.19
C ASN A 27 -13.37 -5.66 -8.44
N TYR A 28 -14.09 -4.69 -8.99
CA TYR A 28 -15.25 -4.11 -8.29
C TYR A 28 -16.47 -5.05 -8.23
N ARG A 29 -16.50 -6.10 -9.07
CA ARG A 29 -17.60 -7.09 -9.05
C ARG A 29 -17.41 -8.18 -8.01
N THR A 30 -16.18 -8.65 -7.85
CA THR A 30 -15.85 -9.73 -6.91
C THR A 30 -15.28 -9.20 -5.59
N ASN A 31 -15.00 -7.90 -5.51
CA ASN A 31 -14.37 -7.25 -4.36
C ASN A 31 -12.98 -7.85 -4.04
N GLU A 32 -12.29 -8.38 -5.05
CA GLU A 32 -10.96 -8.98 -4.91
C GLU A 32 -9.87 -7.96 -5.18
N VAL A 33 -8.78 -8.03 -4.40
CA VAL A 33 -7.55 -7.27 -4.70
C VAL A 33 -6.80 -7.95 -5.83
N LEU A 34 -6.55 -7.22 -6.91
CA LEU A 34 -5.80 -7.71 -8.07
C LEU A 34 -4.31 -7.40 -7.96
N ALA A 35 -3.98 -6.18 -7.53
CA ALA A 35 -2.60 -5.75 -7.36
C ALA A 35 -2.48 -4.57 -6.39
N VAL A 36 -1.35 -4.47 -5.71
CA VAL A 36 -1.00 -3.33 -4.86
C VAL A 36 0.38 -2.83 -5.26
N PHE A 37 0.47 -1.56 -5.65
CA PHE A 37 1.72 -0.87 -5.93
C PHE A 37 1.94 0.18 -4.86
N LYS A 38 3.17 0.35 -4.38
CA LYS A 38 3.49 1.30 -3.32
C LYS A 38 4.84 1.96 -3.56
N SER A 39 5.04 3.10 -2.94
CA SER A 39 6.38 3.69 -2.85
C SER A 39 7.31 2.75 -2.06
N ASP A 40 8.61 2.79 -2.35
CA ASP A 40 9.61 1.85 -1.78
C ASP A 40 9.52 1.82 -0.24
N HIS A 41 9.63 3.00 0.35
CA HIS A 41 9.53 3.25 1.79
C HIS A 41 8.12 3.68 2.23
N ALA A 42 7.05 3.22 1.58
CA ALA A 42 5.68 3.52 2.03
C ALA A 42 5.30 2.71 3.28
N PRO A 43 4.65 3.31 4.30
CA PRO A 43 4.03 2.56 5.39
C PRO A 43 3.00 1.59 4.80
N PHE A 44 3.13 0.31 5.14
CA PHE A 44 2.41 -0.78 4.47
C PHE A 44 1.81 -1.73 5.51
N GLU A 45 0.53 -2.04 5.32
CA GLU A 45 -0.17 -3.14 5.96
C GLU A 45 -0.36 -4.27 4.94
N PRO A 46 -0.31 -5.55 5.37
CA PRO A 46 -0.57 -6.67 4.46
C PRO A 46 -1.96 -6.52 3.83
N SER A 47 -2.04 -6.68 2.51
CA SER A 47 -3.33 -6.66 1.81
C SER A 47 -4.20 -7.82 2.23
N ALA A 48 -5.50 -7.57 2.37
CA ALA A 48 -6.50 -8.61 2.56
C ALA A 48 -6.97 -9.13 1.19
N ASN A 49 -7.66 -10.27 1.17
CA ASN A 49 -8.29 -10.77 -0.06
C ASN A 49 -9.37 -9.82 -0.57
N SER A 50 -10.07 -9.15 0.35
CA SER A 50 -11.11 -8.17 0.07
C SER A 50 -10.52 -6.79 -0.21
N CYS A 51 -10.97 -6.15 -1.29
CA CYS A 51 -10.59 -4.79 -1.63
C CYS A 51 -11.05 -3.80 -0.56
N ALA A 52 -12.29 -3.94 -0.07
CA ALA A 52 -12.81 -3.12 1.00
C ALA A 52 -11.96 -3.22 2.28
N GLU A 53 -11.56 -4.42 2.67
CA GLU A 53 -10.71 -4.62 3.86
C GLU A 53 -9.31 -4.02 3.66
N THR A 54 -8.73 -4.20 2.48
CA THR A 54 -7.43 -3.61 2.15
C THR A 54 -7.50 -2.08 2.21
N LEU A 55 -8.52 -1.46 1.62
CA LEU A 55 -8.75 -0.02 1.71
C LEU A 55 -8.91 0.45 3.16
N SER A 56 -9.70 -0.27 3.96
CA SER A 56 -9.89 0.03 5.39
C SER A 56 -8.57 0.03 6.16
N ARG A 57 -7.67 -0.93 5.90
CA ARG A 57 -6.34 -0.97 6.53
C ARG A 57 -5.51 0.25 6.20
N TYR A 58 -5.40 0.62 4.92
CA TYR A 58 -4.64 1.81 4.51
C TYR A 58 -5.21 3.10 5.08
N ILE A 59 -6.53 3.25 5.07
CA ILE A 59 -7.19 4.43 5.66
C ILE A 59 -6.95 4.48 7.18
N SER A 60 -7.03 3.34 7.86
CA SER A 60 -6.81 3.24 9.32
C SER A 60 -5.39 3.61 9.75
N ILE A 61 -4.39 3.33 8.91
CA ILE A 61 -3.00 3.74 9.18
C ILE A 61 -2.69 5.17 8.73
N GLY A 62 -3.65 5.90 8.14
CA GLY A 62 -3.54 7.33 7.84
C GLY A 62 -3.44 7.70 6.36
N TYR A 63 -3.65 6.78 5.42
CA TYR A 63 -3.74 7.16 4.01
C TYR A 63 -5.07 7.86 3.70
N THR A 64 -4.99 8.87 2.85
CA THR A 64 -6.14 9.59 2.30
C THR A 64 -6.41 9.09 0.88
N LEU A 65 -7.69 8.85 0.55
CA LEU A 65 -8.10 8.52 -0.82
C LEU A 65 -8.09 9.78 -1.68
N LEU A 66 -7.22 9.81 -2.70
CA LEU A 66 -7.16 10.88 -3.68
C LEU A 66 -8.15 10.69 -4.83
N GLY A 67 -8.42 9.45 -5.21
CA GLY A 67 -9.35 9.16 -6.28
C GLY A 67 -9.52 7.69 -6.58
N ALA A 68 -10.58 7.38 -7.32
CA ALA A 68 -10.91 6.07 -7.84
C ALA A 68 -11.10 6.18 -9.35
N TYR A 69 -10.35 5.37 -10.11
CA TYR A 69 -10.32 5.42 -11.57
C TYR A 69 -10.69 4.06 -12.14
N ALA A 70 -11.61 4.00 -13.10
CA ALA A 70 -11.88 2.77 -13.84
C ALA A 70 -10.69 2.47 -14.77
N LEU A 71 -10.11 1.27 -14.67
CA LEU A 71 -8.97 0.85 -15.50
C LEU A 71 -9.36 -0.15 -16.61
N GLY A 72 -10.59 -0.69 -16.55
CA GLY A 72 -11.14 -1.62 -17.53
C GLY A 72 -12.56 -2.04 -17.15
N ASP A 73 -13.07 -3.10 -17.79
CA ASP A 73 -14.49 -3.52 -17.67
C ASP A 73 -14.91 -3.91 -16.25
N LYS A 74 -13.95 -4.42 -15.45
CA LYS A 74 -14.18 -4.95 -14.09
C LYS A 74 -13.20 -4.42 -13.06
N GLU A 75 -12.34 -3.47 -13.45
CA GLU A 75 -11.21 -3.04 -12.63
C GLU A 75 -11.34 -1.57 -12.21
N VAL A 76 -11.07 -1.33 -10.94
CA VAL A 76 -10.96 0.00 -10.36
C VAL A 76 -9.60 0.14 -9.70
N GLN A 77 -8.95 1.28 -9.91
CA GLN A 77 -7.71 1.66 -9.26
C GLN A 77 -7.96 2.81 -8.29
N TYR A 78 -7.65 2.56 -7.03
CA TYR A 78 -7.66 3.55 -5.97
C TYR A 78 -6.27 4.15 -5.80
N VAL A 79 -6.20 5.48 -5.72
CA VAL A 79 -4.97 6.23 -5.45
C VAL A 79 -5.04 6.74 -4.02
N LEU A 80 -4.10 6.29 -3.18
CA LEU A 80 -4.00 6.64 -1.78
C LEU A 80 -2.73 7.42 -1.53
N GLN A 81 -2.81 8.44 -0.68
CA GLN A 81 -1.70 9.29 -0.27
C GLN A 81 -1.53 9.30 1.24
N PHE A 82 -0.30 9.10 1.71
CA PHE A 82 0.11 9.34 3.09
C PHE A 82 1.06 10.55 3.13
N ARG A 83 0.91 11.43 4.12
CA ARG A 83 1.69 12.66 4.28
C ARG A 83 2.08 12.89 5.72
#